data_AF-A0A348ZT18-F1
#
_entry.id   AF-A0A348ZT18-F1
#
_cell.length_a   1.000
_cell.length_b   1.000
_cell.length_c   1.000
_cell.angle_alpha   90.00
_cell.angle_beta   90.00
_cell.angle_gamma   90.00
#
_symmetry.space_group_name_H-M   'P 1'
#
loop_
_entity.id
_entity.type
_entity.pdbx_description
1 polymer ?
#
loop_
_entity_poly.entity_id
_entity_poly.type
_entity_poly.pdbx_seq_one_letter_code
_entity_poly.pdbx_strand_id
1 'polypeptide(L)'
;MTAKKTDVTESAAERDLKAFDNFIIDYVKTYHDSISERDMDPLHLPQFYKGYPYAAEAYLLPNGALCVTLKKASRFKTTLIDGSNEEVLKRVRNQDFDFLQIFPPYTSFTSDEAARLAKLDADRDVKASKRLELLTAAEKQISSIHKDIQTVVDLNPWLDQQTMEQKAKLDNARNLIAELYSEVDVSREERFSDYSRQLAEVMAYEMGAMEEVAGEMELEFEQGLEELGERISALEAGLGSHKHESDSLNAVKSTIAELSKGLKEANIKIKAAEKASSSEDMDERLSEVEDSMKGIDKQIAALVKDFSVVKSDVALSQEIKDTVFRDSKRTYNLNERVTELERQFSSVGKDQGKVQKSEIKALEGKMNIMENELKKYVKNFVLTELENSQPVQKVSVEQISPLIQTENIPSGATVKKTTRTTTRKKRVK
;
A
#
# COMPACT_ATOMS: atom_id res chain seq x y z
N MET A 1 -36.05 11.80 37.89
CA MET A 1 -35.23 10.68 37.42
C MET A 1 -35.49 10.49 35.94
N THR A 2 -34.62 11.04 35.11
CA THR A 2 -34.67 10.90 33.64
C THR A 2 -33.27 10.47 33.22
N ALA A 3 -33.17 9.19 32.86
CA ALA A 3 -31.92 8.57 32.47
C ALA A 3 -31.40 9.21 31.18
N LYS A 4 -30.24 9.88 31.28
CA LYS A 4 -29.41 10.27 30.14
C LYS A 4 -29.08 8.98 29.36
N LYS A 5 -29.56 8.91 28.12
CA LYS A 5 -29.05 7.95 27.13
C LYS A 5 -27.56 8.25 26.94
N THR A 6 -26.74 7.31 27.36
CA THR A 6 -25.30 7.23 27.10
C THR A 6 -25.07 7.23 25.60
N ASP A 7 -24.28 8.21 25.15
CA ASP A 7 -23.72 8.29 23.81
C ASP A 7 -23.03 6.97 23.44
N VAL A 8 -23.51 6.38 22.35
CA VAL A 8 -22.83 5.30 21.66
C VAL A 8 -21.55 5.91 21.08
N THR A 9 -20.41 5.40 21.50
CA THR A 9 -19.10 5.72 20.92
C THR A 9 -19.09 5.32 19.45
N GLU A 10 -19.47 6.26 18.57
CA GLU A 10 -19.21 6.17 17.13
C GLU A 10 -17.74 5.82 16.92
N SER A 11 -17.47 4.84 16.07
CA SER A 11 -16.10 4.44 15.77
C SER A 11 -15.36 5.62 15.12
N ALA A 12 -14.04 5.75 15.36
CA ALA A 12 -13.25 6.85 14.79
C ALA A 12 -13.42 6.97 13.27
N ALA A 13 -13.47 5.83 12.57
CA ALA A 13 -13.73 5.76 11.14
C ALA A 13 -15.07 6.38 10.73
N GLU A 14 -16.16 6.14 11.47
CA GLU A 14 -17.47 6.75 11.13
C GLU A 14 -17.49 8.27 11.30
N ARG A 15 -16.68 8.82 12.22
CA ARG A 15 -16.55 10.27 12.40
C ARG A 15 -15.78 10.90 11.25
N ASP A 16 -14.72 10.25 10.78
CA ASP A 16 -13.93 10.71 9.65
C ASP A 16 -14.76 10.69 8.36
N LEU A 17 -15.52 9.61 8.12
CA LEU A 17 -16.43 9.50 6.95
C LEU A 17 -17.46 10.64 6.91
N LYS A 18 -18.08 11.00 8.04
CA LYS A 18 -19.01 12.13 8.12
C LYS A 18 -18.31 13.47 7.91
N ALA A 19 -17.07 13.62 8.37
CA ALA A 19 -16.29 14.84 8.17
C ALA A 19 -16.00 15.08 6.68
N PHE A 20 -15.61 14.04 5.93
CA PHE A 20 -15.39 14.13 4.47
C PHE A 20 -16.68 14.47 3.72
N ASP A 21 -17.80 13.85 4.10
CA ASP A 21 -19.09 14.11 3.47
C ASP A 21 -19.52 15.57 3.65
N ASN A 22 -19.47 16.06 4.89
CA ASN A 22 -19.74 17.46 5.22
C ASN A 22 -18.77 18.41 4.50
N PHE A 23 -17.49 18.07 4.41
CA PHE A 23 -16.50 18.86 3.69
C PHE A 23 -16.87 19.04 2.22
N ILE A 24 -17.29 17.98 1.53
CA ILE A 24 -17.68 18.05 0.11
C ILE A 24 -18.97 18.85 -0.06
N ILE A 25 -19.95 18.62 0.81
CA ILE A 25 -21.21 19.38 0.82
C ILE A 25 -20.92 20.88 0.98
N ASP A 26 -20.11 21.24 1.97
CA ASP A 26 -19.76 22.62 2.29
C ASP A 26 -18.92 23.26 1.18
N TYR A 27 -18.00 22.50 0.57
CA TYR A 27 -17.22 22.95 -0.57
C TYR A 27 -18.13 23.32 -1.76
N VAL A 28 -18.97 22.39 -2.21
CA VAL A 28 -19.86 22.60 -3.36
C VAL A 28 -20.84 23.73 -3.08
N LYS A 29 -21.42 23.75 -1.88
CA LYS A 29 -22.35 24.81 -1.48
C LYS A 29 -21.68 26.18 -1.46
N THR A 30 -20.50 26.29 -0.83
CA THR A 30 -19.78 27.56 -0.75
C THR A 30 -19.33 28.04 -2.13
N TYR A 31 -18.93 27.12 -3.02
CA TYR A 31 -18.58 27.46 -4.40
C TYR A 31 -19.78 28.10 -5.11
N HIS A 32 -20.97 27.48 -5.02
CA HIS A 32 -22.18 28.05 -5.60
C HIS A 32 -22.58 29.39 -4.97
N ASP A 33 -22.55 29.48 -3.64
CA ASP A 33 -22.92 30.72 -2.93
C ASP A 33 -21.95 31.88 -3.25
N SER A 34 -20.71 31.57 -3.61
CA SER A 34 -19.70 32.57 -3.98
C SER A 34 -19.84 33.13 -5.40
N ILE A 35 -20.58 32.44 -6.27
CA ILE A 35 -20.82 32.89 -7.64
C ILE A 35 -22.18 33.60 -7.68
N SER A 36 -22.14 34.93 -7.76
CA SER A 36 -23.34 35.74 -7.97
C SER A 36 -23.82 35.64 -9.42
N GLU A 37 -24.90 34.90 -9.66
CA GLU A 37 -25.54 34.80 -10.99
C GLU A 37 -25.94 36.17 -11.59
N ARG A 38 -26.07 37.19 -10.75
CA ARG A 38 -26.45 38.54 -11.17
C ARG A 38 -25.34 39.30 -11.89
N ASP A 39 -24.08 38.91 -11.70
CA ASP A 39 -22.92 39.69 -12.14
C ASP A 39 -22.22 39.10 -13.37
N MET A 40 -22.75 38.02 -13.96
CA MET A 40 -22.18 37.36 -15.14
C MET A 40 -23.23 36.99 -16.18
N ASP A 41 -22.86 37.09 -17.46
CA ASP A 41 -23.68 36.61 -18.58
C ASP A 41 -23.92 35.09 -18.44
N PRO A 42 -25.18 34.61 -18.54
CA PRO A 42 -25.51 33.18 -18.54
C PRO A 42 -24.67 32.34 -19.51
N LEU A 43 -24.24 32.93 -20.63
CA LEU A 43 -23.40 32.26 -21.61
C LEU A 43 -22.01 31.93 -21.05
N HIS A 44 -21.47 32.79 -20.20
CA HIS A 44 -20.10 32.71 -19.69
C HIS A 44 -19.98 32.14 -18.28
N LEU A 45 -21.08 31.69 -17.65
CA LEU A 45 -21.00 31.05 -16.34
C LEU A 45 -20.03 29.84 -16.36
N PRO A 46 -19.25 29.62 -15.28
CA PRO A 46 -18.32 28.51 -15.19
C PRO A 46 -18.98 27.16 -15.49
N GLN A 47 -18.27 26.26 -16.17
CA GLN A 47 -18.81 24.95 -16.52
C GLN A 47 -19.15 24.12 -15.27
N PHE A 48 -18.33 24.25 -14.21
CA PHE A 48 -18.58 23.63 -12.91
C PHE A 48 -19.75 24.29 -12.14
N TYR A 49 -20.13 25.52 -12.45
CA TYR A 49 -21.37 26.09 -11.91
C TYR A 49 -22.59 25.53 -12.66
N LYS A 50 -22.52 25.47 -14.00
CA LYS A 50 -23.62 25.00 -14.87
C LYS A 50 -23.98 23.52 -14.70
N GLY A 51 -23.09 22.70 -14.14
CA GLY A 51 -23.33 21.27 -14.00
C GLY A 51 -24.12 20.88 -12.75
N TYR A 52 -24.35 21.81 -11.82
CA TYR A 52 -25.10 21.52 -10.61
C TYR A 52 -26.58 21.22 -10.90
N PRO A 53 -27.19 20.23 -10.21
CA PRO A 53 -26.65 19.46 -9.08
C PRO A 53 -25.80 18.23 -9.47
N TYR A 54 -24.95 17.79 -8.53
CA TYR A 54 -23.96 16.73 -8.74
C TYR A 54 -24.20 15.45 -7.93
N ALA A 55 -23.97 14.29 -8.55
CA ALA A 55 -23.61 13.07 -7.84
C ALA A 55 -22.08 13.05 -7.66
N ALA A 56 -21.64 13.28 -6.42
CA ALA A 56 -20.25 13.29 -6.01
C ALA A 56 -19.86 11.90 -5.48
N GLU A 57 -18.88 11.25 -6.11
CA GLU A 57 -18.26 10.04 -5.58
C GLU A 57 -16.85 10.38 -5.11
N ALA A 58 -16.63 10.26 -3.82
CA ALA A 58 -15.38 10.61 -3.16
C ALA A 58 -14.57 9.36 -2.86
N TYR A 59 -13.31 9.37 -3.28
CA TYR A 59 -12.34 8.30 -3.13
C TYR A 59 -11.30 8.74 -2.13
N LEU A 60 -11.24 8.06 -0.98
CA LEU A 60 -10.13 8.22 -0.06
C LEU A 60 -9.00 7.31 -0.52
N LEU A 61 -7.89 7.91 -0.93
CA LEU A 61 -6.73 7.20 -1.48
C LEU A 61 -5.81 6.72 -0.35
N PRO A 62 -4.97 5.68 -0.58
CA PRO A 62 -4.07 5.14 0.45
C PRO A 62 -3.07 6.16 1.01
N ASN A 63 -2.69 7.15 0.21
CA ASN A 63 -1.81 8.24 0.61
C ASN A 63 -2.52 9.34 1.42
N GLY A 64 -3.82 9.19 1.73
CA GLY A 64 -4.64 10.16 2.47
C GLY A 64 -5.23 11.28 1.61
N ALA A 65 -5.00 11.28 0.30
CA ALA A 65 -5.61 12.25 -0.60
C ALA A 65 -7.09 11.91 -0.84
N LEU A 66 -7.92 12.94 -1.00
CA LEU A 66 -9.35 12.79 -1.31
C LEU A 66 -9.58 13.18 -2.77
N CYS A 67 -10.01 12.22 -3.58
CA CYS A 67 -10.32 12.45 -4.98
C CYS A 67 -11.84 12.40 -5.18
N VAL A 68 -12.43 13.51 -5.61
CA VAL A 68 -13.89 13.64 -5.75
C VAL A 68 -14.24 13.70 -7.23
N THR A 69 -14.92 12.66 -7.71
CA THR A 69 -15.50 12.62 -9.05
C THR A 69 -16.91 13.17 -9.00
N LEU A 70 -17.25 14.06 -9.93
CA LEU A 70 -18.52 14.79 -9.95
C LEU A 70 -19.21 14.53 -11.28
N LYS A 71 -20.41 13.95 -11.20
CA LYS A 71 -21.26 13.66 -12.36
C LYS A 71 -22.56 14.45 -12.25
N LYS A 72 -23.02 15.03 -13.35
CA LYS A 72 -24.29 15.76 -13.37
C LYS A 72 -25.44 14.82 -13.00
N ALA A 73 -26.28 15.26 -12.07
CA ALA A 73 -27.40 14.49 -11.55
C ALA A 73 -28.63 15.38 -11.33
N SER A 74 -29.77 14.78 -10.99
CA SER A 74 -31.00 15.53 -10.67
C SER A 74 -31.04 16.04 -9.23
N ARG A 75 -30.20 15.48 -8.34
CA ARG A 75 -30.11 15.85 -6.94
C ARG A 75 -28.66 15.76 -6.49
N PHE A 76 -28.28 16.63 -5.57
CA PHE A 76 -26.98 16.53 -4.93
C PHE A 76 -26.93 15.27 -4.07
N LYS A 77 -25.97 14.39 -4.34
CA LYS A 77 -25.75 13.17 -3.58
C LYS A 77 -24.26 12.93 -3.47
N THR A 78 -23.80 12.61 -2.28
CA THR A 78 -22.43 12.22 -2.00
C THR A 78 -22.37 10.73 -1.68
N THR A 79 -21.37 10.05 -2.21
CA THR A 79 -21.04 8.67 -1.86
C THR A 79 -19.55 8.56 -1.62
N LEU A 80 -19.18 8.12 -0.43
CA LEU A 80 -17.79 7.90 -0.06
C LEU A 80 -17.44 6.44 -0.35
N ILE A 81 -16.36 6.24 -1.10
CA ILE A 81 -15.87 4.95 -1.56
C ILE A 81 -14.42 4.84 -1.08
N ASP A 82 -14.12 3.78 -0.35
CA ASP A 82 -12.73 3.40 -0.07
C ASP A 82 -12.18 2.75 -1.34
N GLY A 83 -11.24 3.42 -2.02
CA GLY A 83 -10.85 3.07 -3.38
C GLY A 83 -9.37 3.27 -3.68
N SER A 84 -8.89 2.51 -4.66
CA SER A 84 -7.49 2.54 -5.09
C SER A 84 -7.23 3.60 -6.15
N ASN A 85 -5.98 4.12 -6.19
CA ASN A 85 -5.47 4.98 -7.27
C ASN A 85 -5.75 4.40 -8.67
N GLU A 86 -5.67 3.08 -8.83
CA GLU A 86 -5.95 2.41 -10.10
C GLU A 86 -7.42 2.53 -10.54
N GLU A 87 -8.35 2.54 -9.59
CA GLU A 87 -9.78 2.64 -9.87
C GLU A 87 -10.12 4.05 -10.38
N VAL A 88 -9.60 5.07 -9.72
CA VAL A 88 -9.75 6.47 -10.14
C VAL A 88 -9.13 6.67 -11.52
N LEU A 89 -7.93 6.15 -11.76
CA LEU A 89 -7.28 6.20 -13.08
C LEU A 89 -8.12 5.54 -14.18
N LYS A 90 -8.72 4.37 -13.92
CA LYS A 90 -9.61 3.71 -14.88
C LYS A 90 -10.80 4.59 -15.23
N ARG A 91 -11.40 5.25 -14.23
CA ARG A 91 -12.53 6.18 -14.45
C ARG A 91 -12.12 7.42 -15.22
N VAL A 92 -10.93 7.98 -14.96
CA VAL A 92 -10.38 9.10 -15.74
C VAL A 92 -10.22 8.70 -17.21
N ARG A 93 -9.67 7.50 -17.48
CA ARG A 93 -9.52 6.97 -18.84
C ARG A 93 -10.85 6.70 -19.54
N ASN A 94 -11.82 6.18 -18.81
CA ASN A 94 -13.16 5.89 -19.32
C ASN A 94 -14.04 7.14 -19.47
N GLN A 95 -13.64 8.26 -18.87
CA GLN A 95 -14.39 9.52 -18.84
C GLN A 95 -15.81 9.37 -18.25
N ASP A 96 -15.93 8.59 -17.16
CA ASP A 96 -17.22 8.20 -16.57
C ASP A 96 -17.93 9.33 -15.76
N PHE A 97 -17.23 10.45 -15.55
CA PHE A 97 -17.66 11.62 -14.79
C PHE A 97 -17.51 12.91 -15.60
N ASP A 98 -18.00 14.04 -15.09
CA ASP A 98 -17.93 15.34 -15.78
C ASP A 98 -16.78 16.22 -15.25
N PHE A 99 -16.54 16.18 -13.94
CA PHE A 99 -15.49 16.95 -13.27
C PHE A 99 -14.75 16.11 -12.22
N LEU A 100 -13.48 16.43 -12.01
CA LEU A 100 -12.64 15.85 -10.97
C LEU A 100 -12.11 16.98 -10.09
N GLN A 101 -12.18 16.79 -8.77
CA GLN A 101 -11.53 17.66 -7.80
C GLN A 101 -10.63 16.81 -6.91
N ILE A 102 -9.35 17.16 -6.82
CA ILE A 102 -8.37 16.43 -6.03
C ILE A 102 -7.94 17.30 -4.85
N PHE A 103 -8.07 16.76 -3.64
CA PHE A 103 -7.59 17.38 -2.42
C PHE A 103 -6.35 16.62 -1.92
N PRO A 104 -5.18 17.29 -1.82
CA PRO A 104 -3.94 16.68 -1.35
C PRO A 104 -4.08 16.11 0.08
N PRO A 105 -3.21 15.18 0.50
CA PRO A 105 -3.34 14.48 1.78
C PRO A 105 -3.18 15.37 3.02
N TYR A 106 -2.55 16.54 2.87
CA TYR A 106 -2.37 17.51 3.95
C TYR A 106 -3.55 18.49 4.10
N THR A 107 -4.62 18.29 3.33
CA THR A 107 -5.81 19.14 3.41
C THR A 107 -6.53 18.89 4.73
N SER A 108 -6.73 19.93 5.54
CA SER A 108 -7.59 19.80 6.72
C SER A 108 -9.04 19.68 6.25
N PHE A 109 -9.66 18.52 6.45
CA PHE A 109 -11.06 18.25 6.07
C PHE A 109 -12.06 18.92 7.03
N THR A 110 -11.97 20.25 7.14
CA THR A 110 -12.82 21.10 7.97
C THR A 110 -13.71 21.98 7.08
N SER A 111 -14.87 22.39 7.62
CA SER A 111 -15.82 23.27 6.90
C SER A 111 -15.18 24.61 6.49
N ASP A 112 -14.33 25.18 7.36
CA ASP A 112 -13.64 26.44 7.09
C ASP A 112 -12.66 26.31 5.91
N GLU A 113 -11.93 25.19 5.84
CA GLU A 113 -11.01 24.92 4.74
C GLU A 113 -11.76 24.62 3.44
N ALA A 114 -12.87 23.86 3.51
CA ALA A 114 -13.76 23.65 2.38
C ALA A 114 -14.22 24.99 1.80
N ALA A 115 -14.67 25.91 2.66
CA ALA A 115 -15.12 27.23 2.26
C ALA A 115 -13.99 28.09 1.67
N ARG A 116 -12.77 28.00 2.23
CA ARG A 116 -11.60 28.72 1.73
C ARG A 116 -11.21 28.25 0.32
N LEU A 117 -11.11 26.93 0.12
CA LEU A 117 -10.76 26.33 -1.16
C LEU A 117 -11.86 26.59 -2.21
N ALA A 118 -13.12 26.42 -1.84
CA ALA A 118 -14.25 26.68 -2.72
C ALA A 118 -14.28 28.12 -3.24
N LYS A 119 -14.03 29.11 -2.38
CA LYS A 119 -13.94 30.52 -2.78
C LYS A 119 -12.77 30.77 -3.72
N LEU A 120 -11.62 30.15 -3.47
CA LEU A 120 -10.43 30.32 -4.31
C LEU A 120 -10.66 29.76 -5.71
N ASP A 121 -11.26 28.56 -5.80
CA ASP A 121 -11.61 27.95 -7.08
C ASP A 121 -12.71 28.74 -7.81
N ALA A 122 -13.74 29.20 -7.08
CA ALA A 122 -14.77 30.07 -7.65
C ALA A 122 -14.19 31.37 -8.19
N ASP A 123 -13.31 32.05 -7.45
CA ASP A 123 -12.65 33.28 -7.90
C ASP A 123 -11.80 33.05 -9.16
N ARG A 124 -11.11 31.91 -9.25
CA ARG A 124 -10.34 31.52 -10.44
C ARG A 124 -11.27 31.34 -11.64
N ASP A 125 -12.35 30.62 -11.46
CA ASP A 125 -13.29 30.31 -12.54
C ASP A 125 -14.08 31.56 -12.97
N VAL A 126 -14.50 32.42 -12.03
CA VAL A 126 -15.11 33.73 -12.31
C VAL A 126 -14.17 34.62 -13.12
N LYS A 127 -12.87 34.62 -12.82
CA LYS A 127 -11.88 35.36 -13.61
C LYS A 127 -11.76 34.81 -15.03
N ALA A 128 -11.79 33.50 -15.21
CA ALA A 128 -11.79 32.87 -16.54
C ALA A 128 -13.07 33.23 -17.33
N SER A 129 -14.23 33.14 -16.69
CA SER A 129 -15.52 33.56 -17.25
C SER A 129 -15.55 35.02 -17.68
N LYS A 130 -15.05 35.93 -16.84
CA LYS A 130 -14.95 37.36 -17.18
C LYS A 130 -14.01 37.62 -18.36
N ARG A 131 -12.94 36.83 -18.50
CA ARG A 131 -12.06 36.91 -19.69
C ARG A 131 -12.83 36.50 -20.94
N LEU A 132 -13.59 35.41 -20.89
CA LEU A 132 -14.43 34.98 -22.02
C LEU A 132 -15.48 36.04 -22.39
N GLU A 133 -16.11 36.67 -21.40
CA GLU A 133 -17.07 37.77 -21.63
C GLU A 133 -16.42 38.95 -22.35
N LEU A 134 -15.23 39.38 -21.91
CA LEU A 134 -14.47 40.44 -22.57
C LEU A 134 -14.06 40.08 -24.00
N LEU A 135 -13.66 38.82 -24.23
CA LEU A 135 -13.37 38.32 -25.59
C LEU A 135 -14.62 38.33 -26.47
N THR A 136 -15.79 37.98 -25.94
CA THR A 136 -17.07 38.05 -26.67
C THR A 136 -17.47 39.47 -26.99
N ALA A 137 -17.27 40.40 -26.05
CA ALA A 137 -17.49 41.82 -26.30
C ALA A 137 -16.54 42.36 -27.39
N ALA A 138 -15.26 41.97 -27.35
CA ALA A 138 -14.27 42.34 -28.36
C ALA A 138 -14.63 41.79 -29.75
N GLU A 139 -15.06 40.52 -29.85
CA GLU A 139 -15.49 39.93 -31.12
C GLU A 139 -16.72 40.65 -31.70
N LYS A 140 -17.70 40.99 -30.85
CA LYS A 140 -18.88 41.78 -31.26
C LYS A 140 -18.47 43.15 -31.81
N GLN A 141 -17.53 43.83 -31.15
CA GLN A 141 -17.01 45.13 -31.62
C GLN A 141 -16.29 45.01 -32.96
N ILE A 142 -15.39 44.02 -33.12
CA ILE A 142 -14.71 43.77 -34.41
C ILE A 142 -15.72 43.46 -35.51
N SER A 143 -16.74 42.65 -35.21
CA SER A 143 -17.80 42.33 -36.17
C SER A 143 -18.62 43.55 -36.58
N SER A 144 -18.84 44.50 -35.66
CA SER A 144 -19.48 45.79 -35.97
C SER A 144 -18.60 46.64 -36.88
N ILE A 145 -17.32 46.81 -36.53
CA ILE A 145 -16.35 47.57 -37.35
C ILE A 145 -16.23 46.96 -38.75
N HIS A 146 -16.27 45.63 -38.86
CA HIS A 146 -16.24 44.94 -40.16
C HIS A 146 -17.45 45.30 -41.04
N LYS A 147 -18.65 45.43 -40.45
CA LYS A 147 -19.85 45.89 -41.17
C LYS A 147 -19.76 47.36 -41.57
N ASP A 148 -19.24 48.21 -40.70
CA ASP A 148 -19.04 49.63 -40.99
C ASP A 148 -18.05 49.82 -42.14
N ILE A 149 -16.94 49.08 -42.10
CA ILE A 149 -15.96 49.00 -43.19
C ILE A 149 -16.61 48.54 -44.49
N GLN A 150 -17.39 47.47 -44.46
CA GLN A 150 -18.08 46.98 -45.66
C GLN A 150 -19.03 48.05 -46.24
N THR A 151 -19.73 48.78 -45.38
CA THR A 151 -20.60 49.89 -45.80
C THR A 151 -19.80 51.02 -46.45
N VAL A 152 -18.60 51.34 -45.94
CA VAL A 152 -17.72 52.35 -46.53
C VAL A 152 -17.18 51.92 -47.89
N VAL A 153 -16.80 50.65 -48.05
CA VAL A 153 -16.42 50.06 -49.35
C VAL A 153 -17.55 50.20 -50.36
N ASP A 154 -18.75 49.78 -49.97
CA ASP A 154 -19.92 49.79 -50.84
C ASP A 154 -20.29 51.23 -51.29
N LEU A 155 -20.03 52.23 -50.43
CA LEU A 155 -20.26 53.65 -50.72
C LEU A 155 -19.12 54.30 -51.53
N ASN A 156 -17.87 53.87 -51.36
CA ASN A 156 -16.69 54.51 -51.95
C ASN A 156 -15.69 53.47 -52.52
N PRO A 157 -15.97 52.90 -53.71
CA PRO A 157 -15.14 51.82 -54.28
C PRO A 157 -13.69 52.20 -54.62
N TRP A 158 -13.36 53.49 -54.69
CA TRP A 158 -11.98 53.92 -54.95
C TRP A 158 -11.07 53.80 -53.70
N LEU A 159 -11.63 53.53 -52.52
CA LEU A 159 -10.88 53.29 -51.28
C LEU A 159 -10.59 51.80 -51.04
N ASP A 160 -10.88 50.93 -52.01
CA ASP A 160 -10.79 49.48 -51.89
C ASP A 160 -9.45 49.00 -51.33
N GLN A 161 -8.32 49.56 -51.79
CA GLN A 161 -7.00 49.08 -51.36
C GLN A 161 -6.72 49.35 -49.87
N GLN A 162 -6.94 50.58 -49.39
CA GLN A 162 -6.76 50.91 -47.96
C GLN A 162 -7.75 50.15 -47.08
N THR A 163 -8.95 49.91 -47.61
CA THR A 163 -10.01 49.24 -46.87
C THR A 163 -9.79 47.73 -46.77
N MET A 164 -9.23 47.11 -47.82
CA MET A 164 -8.78 45.71 -47.78
C MET A 164 -7.65 45.51 -46.76
N GLU A 165 -6.70 46.44 -46.65
CA GLU A 165 -5.64 46.36 -45.63
C GLU A 165 -6.19 46.44 -44.20
N GLN A 166 -7.19 47.32 -43.96
CA GLN A 166 -7.84 47.41 -42.66
C GLN A 166 -8.66 46.16 -42.33
N LYS A 167 -9.37 45.60 -43.33
CA LYS A 167 -10.10 44.34 -43.21
C LYS A 167 -9.16 43.19 -42.85
N ALA A 168 -8.02 43.06 -43.53
CA ALA A 168 -7.02 42.04 -43.23
C ALA A 168 -6.45 42.16 -41.79
N LYS A 169 -6.24 43.39 -41.30
CA LYS A 169 -5.81 43.62 -39.90
C LYS A 169 -6.88 43.20 -38.88
N LEU A 170 -8.16 43.45 -39.18
CA LEU A 170 -9.27 43.02 -38.33
C LEU A 170 -9.46 41.51 -38.35
N ASP A 171 -9.30 40.87 -39.51
CA ASP A 171 -9.37 39.41 -39.63
C ASP A 171 -8.23 38.76 -38.84
N ASN A 172 -7.02 39.33 -38.87
CA ASN A 172 -5.92 38.89 -38.00
C ASN A 172 -6.25 39.07 -36.51
N ALA A 173 -6.82 40.21 -36.12
CA ALA A 173 -7.24 40.44 -34.73
C ALA A 173 -8.32 39.44 -34.29
N ARG A 174 -9.24 39.08 -35.20
CA ARG A 174 -10.25 38.06 -34.95
C ARG A 174 -9.63 36.67 -34.76
N ASN A 175 -8.64 36.31 -35.57
CA ASN A 175 -7.91 35.05 -35.42
C ASN A 175 -7.19 34.97 -34.07
N LEU A 176 -6.54 36.06 -33.64
CA LEU A 176 -5.91 36.12 -32.31
C LEU A 176 -6.92 35.98 -31.17
N ILE A 177 -8.11 36.59 -31.30
CA ILE A 177 -9.18 36.41 -30.32
C ILE A 177 -9.67 34.95 -30.32
N ALA A 178 -9.79 34.31 -31.48
CA ALA A 178 -10.18 32.91 -31.57
C ALA A 178 -9.13 31.98 -30.91
N GLU A 179 -7.84 32.28 -31.06
CA GLU A 179 -6.75 31.57 -30.36
C GLU A 179 -6.87 31.76 -28.84
N LEU A 180 -7.04 33.00 -28.37
CA LEU A 180 -7.27 33.29 -26.95
C LEU A 180 -8.54 32.60 -26.40
N TYR A 181 -9.58 32.43 -27.22
CA TYR A 181 -10.75 31.65 -26.81
C TYR A 181 -10.40 30.18 -26.59
N SER A 182 -9.63 29.56 -27.48
CA SER A 182 -9.21 28.17 -27.32
C SER A 182 -8.31 27.95 -26.12
N GLU A 183 -7.52 28.95 -25.72
CA GLU A 183 -6.71 28.88 -24.49
C GLU A 183 -7.55 28.94 -23.21
N VAL A 184 -8.68 29.66 -23.23
CA VAL A 184 -9.51 29.89 -22.03
C VAL A 184 -10.65 28.87 -21.91
N ASP A 185 -11.25 28.47 -23.03
CA ASP A 185 -12.27 27.41 -23.06
C ASP A 185 -11.60 26.04 -23.25
N VAL A 186 -11.04 25.52 -22.15
CA VAL A 186 -10.35 24.23 -22.14
C VAL A 186 -11.30 23.14 -22.60
N SER A 187 -10.90 22.47 -23.69
CA SER A 187 -11.64 21.36 -24.27
C SER A 187 -11.85 20.24 -23.25
N ARG A 188 -12.85 19.39 -23.48
CA ARG A 188 -13.10 18.25 -22.60
C ARG A 188 -11.87 17.36 -22.54
N GLU A 189 -11.25 17.07 -23.68
CA GLU A 189 -10.08 16.22 -23.80
C GLU A 189 -8.87 16.76 -23.01
N GLU A 190 -8.58 18.05 -23.13
CA GLU A 190 -7.49 18.68 -22.37
C GLU A 190 -7.75 18.64 -20.87
N ARG A 191 -9.00 18.84 -20.45
CA ARG A 191 -9.38 18.73 -19.03
C ARG A 191 -9.12 17.34 -18.46
N PHE A 192 -9.43 16.28 -19.21
CA PHE A 192 -9.13 14.91 -18.78
C PHE A 192 -7.62 14.60 -18.80
N SER A 193 -6.85 15.23 -19.71
CA SER A 193 -5.39 15.18 -19.68
C SER A 193 -4.85 15.84 -18.41
N ASP A 194 -5.37 17.02 -18.04
CA ASP A 194 -5.01 17.73 -16.82
C ASP A 194 -5.37 16.92 -15.57
N TYR A 195 -6.54 16.29 -15.52
CA TYR A 195 -6.93 15.39 -14.44
C TYR A 195 -5.98 14.19 -14.31
N SER A 196 -5.56 13.62 -15.44
CA SER A 196 -4.57 12.54 -15.45
C SER A 196 -3.23 13.00 -14.90
N ARG A 197 -2.78 14.21 -15.25
CA ARG A 197 -1.55 14.82 -14.74
C ARG A 197 -1.63 15.08 -13.23
N GLN A 198 -2.71 15.72 -12.75
CA GLN A 198 -2.89 16.00 -11.32
C GLN A 198 -2.96 14.71 -10.49
N LEU A 199 -3.61 13.67 -11.00
CA LEU A 199 -3.65 12.37 -10.33
C LEU A 199 -2.26 11.72 -10.30
N ALA A 200 -1.47 11.83 -11.38
CA ALA A 200 -0.09 11.34 -11.40
C ALA A 200 0.80 12.07 -10.39
N GLU A 201 0.62 13.37 -10.18
CA GLU A 201 1.31 14.13 -9.13
C GLU A 201 0.97 13.60 -7.73
N VAL A 202 -0.31 13.31 -7.46
CA VAL A 202 -0.74 12.72 -6.20
C VAL A 202 -0.18 11.31 -5.99
N MET A 203 -0.10 10.50 -7.04
CA MET A 203 0.55 9.18 -6.99
C MET A 203 2.07 9.29 -6.77
N ALA A 204 2.72 10.33 -7.32
CA ALA A 204 4.14 10.55 -7.08
C ALA A 204 4.44 10.85 -5.60
N TYR A 205 3.53 11.50 -4.87
CA TYR A 205 3.67 11.65 -3.42
C TYR A 205 3.61 10.31 -2.67
N GLU A 206 2.82 9.34 -3.14
CA GLU A 206 2.84 7.98 -2.59
C GLU A 206 4.18 7.29 -2.83
N MET A 207 4.73 7.43 -4.05
CA MET A 207 6.05 6.88 -4.39
C MET A 207 7.18 7.53 -3.60
N GLY A 208 7.18 8.86 -3.45
CA GLY A 208 8.19 9.58 -2.68
C GLY A 208 8.14 9.24 -1.18
N ALA A 209 6.94 9.13 -0.61
CA ALA A 209 6.78 8.66 0.77
C ALA A 209 7.22 7.20 0.94
N MET A 210 6.96 6.33 -0.05
CA MET A 210 7.48 4.95 -0.04
C MET A 210 9.00 4.90 -0.17
N GLU A 211 9.61 5.78 -0.96
CA GLU A 211 11.07 5.85 -1.12
C GLU A 211 11.76 6.30 0.17
N GLU A 212 11.17 7.28 0.89
CA GLU A 212 11.64 7.71 2.20
C GLU A 212 11.56 6.57 3.24
N VAL A 213 10.41 5.88 3.31
CA VAL A 213 10.23 4.72 4.20
C VAL A 213 11.14 3.55 3.82
N ALA A 214 11.37 3.31 2.52
CA ALA A 214 12.29 2.29 2.05
C ALA A 214 13.74 2.64 2.38
N GLY A 215 14.12 3.91 2.27
CA GLY A 215 15.43 4.41 2.68
C GLY A 215 15.66 4.27 4.20
N GLU A 216 14.66 4.60 5.03
CA GLU A 216 14.72 4.35 6.48
C GLU A 216 14.88 2.86 6.79
N MET A 217 14.12 2.00 6.10
CA MET A 217 14.21 0.54 6.28
C MET A 217 15.56 -0.02 5.83
N GLU A 218 16.15 0.48 4.74
CA GLU A 218 17.49 0.11 4.28
C GLU A 218 18.55 0.49 5.32
N LEU A 219 18.42 1.68 5.91
CA LEU A 219 19.32 2.20 6.95
C LEU A 219 19.22 1.38 8.25
N GLU A 220 18.01 1.00 8.67
CA GLU A 220 17.81 0.07 9.79
C GLU A 220 18.38 -1.33 9.50
N PHE A 221 18.29 -1.79 8.24
CA PHE A 221 18.84 -3.09 7.83
C PHE A 221 20.37 -3.08 7.82
N GLU A 222 20.99 -1.99 7.35
CA GLU A 222 22.44 -1.81 7.40
C GLU A 222 22.95 -1.79 8.85
N GLN A 223 22.29 -1.03 9.74
CA GLN A 223 22.63 -1.01 11.17
C GLN A 223 22.49 -2.40 11.80
N GLY A 224 21.41 -3.12 11.47
CA GLY A 224 21.20 -4.49 11.94
C GLY A 224 22.28 -5.46 11.45
N LEU A 225 22.75 -5.32 10.21
CA LEU A 225 23.84 -6.13 9.66
C LEU A 225 25.19 -5.79 10.29
N GLU A 226 25.46 -4.53 10.58
CA GLU A 226 26.67 -4.08 11.25
C GLU A 226 26.76 -4.65 12.69
N GLU A 227 25.67 -4.55 13.47
CA GLU A 227 25.59 -5.19 14.80
C GLU A 227 25.79 -6.71 14.74
N LEU A 228 25.26 -7.36 13.69
CA LEU A 228 25.40 -8.80 13.50
C LEU A 228 26.83 -9.17 13.11
N GLY A 229 27.51 -8.33 12.31
CA GLY A 229 28.92 -8.44 11.98
C GLY A 229 29.85 -8.29 13.20
N GLU A 230 29.56 -7.34 14.08
CA GLU A 230 30.28 -7.17 15.35
C GLU A 230 30.11 -8.39 16.26
N ARG A 231 28.89 -8.93 16.36
CA ARG A 231 28.61 -10.14 17.15
C ARG A 231 29.32 -11.38 16.59
N ILE A 232 29.34 -11.55 15.27
CA ILE A 232 30.09 -12.65 14.63
C ILE A 232 31.58 -12.50 14.92
N SER A 233 32.13 -11.29 14.78
CA SER A 233 33.54 -11.02 15.06
C SER A 233 33.90 -11.31 16.53
N ALA A 234 33.02 -10.96 17.48
CA ALA A 234 33.19 -11.28 18.90
C ALA A 234 33.11 -12.80 19.16
N LEU A 235 32.22 -13.51 18.48
CA LEU A 235 32.11 -14.98 18.57
C LEU A 235 33.33 -15.67 17.97
N GLU A 236 33.85 -15.21 16.84
CA GLU A 236 35.06 -15.74 16.22
C GLU A 236 36.30 -15.54 17.10
N ALA A 237 36.42 -14.37 17.73
CA ALA A 237 37.47 -14.10 18.72
C ALA A 237 37.37 -15.05 19.94
N GLY A 238 36.16 -15.29 20.46
CA GLY A 238 35.93 -16.25 21.54
C GLY A 238 36.16 -17.72 21.14
N LEU A 239 35.94 -18.08 19.87
CA LEU A 239 36.23 -19.42 19.38
C LEU A 239 37.74 -19.64 19.19
N GLY A 240 38.47 -18.59 18.81
CA GLY A 240 39.93 -18.58 18.73
C GLY A 240 40.60 -18.92 20.08
N SER A 241 40.05 -18.42 21.19
CA SER A 241 40.56 -18.74 22.53
C SER A 241 40.30 -20.20 22.92
N HIS A 242 39.19 -20.80 22.48
CA HIS A 242 38.88 -22.22 22.71
C HIS A 242 39.89 -23.18 22.04
N LYS A 243 40.48 -22.77 20.91
CA LYS A 243 41.52 -23.56 20.24
C LYS A 243 42.80 -23.64 21.08
N HIS A 244 43.16 -22.55 21.76
CA HIS A 244 44.28 -22.54 22.71
C HIS A 244 44.02 -23.42 23.95
N GLU A 245 42.76 -23.54 24.39
CA GLU A 245 42.36 -24.44 25.48
C GLU A 245 42.55 -25.93 25.13
N SER A 246 42.31 -26.30 23.87
CA SER A 246 42.57 -27.67 23.40
C SER A 246 44.08 -28.00 23.40
N ASP A 247 44.92 -27.03 23.05
CA ASP A 247 46.38 -27.20 23.01
C ASP A 247 46.98 -27.29 24.42
N SER A 248 46.49 -26.48 25.37
CA SER A 248 46.92 -26.55 26.78
C SER A 248 46.50 -27.86 27.46
N LEU A 249 45.30 -28.38 27.17
CA LEU A 249 44.85 -29.70 27.63
C LEU A 249 45.71 -30.85 27.10
N ASN A 250 46.18 -30.75 25.85
CA ASN A 250 47.09 -31.73 25.26
C ASN A 250 48.48 -31.68 25.92
N ALA A 251 48.98 -30.49 26.26
CA ALA A 251 50.22 -30.31 27.01
C ALA A 251 50.14 -30.96 28.41
N VAL A 252 49.02 -30.74 29.14
CA VAL A 252 48.78 -31.37 30.45
C VAL A 252 48.71 -32.91 30.35
N LYS A 253 48.10 -33.46 29.29
CA LYS A 253 48.10 -34.92 29.08
C LYS A 253 49.51 -35.47 28.84
N SER A 254 50.35 -34.73 28.11
CA SER A 254 51.75 -35.11 27.87
C SER A 254 52.56 -35.13 29.17
N THR A 255 52.45 -34.11 30.02
CA THR A 255 53.17 -34.03 31.30
C THR A 255 52.70 -35.09 32.29
N ILE A 256 51.40 -35.43 32.32
CA ILE A 256 50.88 -36.56 33.12
C ILE A 256 51.48 -37.90 32.64
N ALA A 257 51.63 -38.10 31.33
CA ALA A 257 52.22 -39.33 30.79
C ALA A 257 53.71 -39.46 31.17
N GLU A 258 54.46 -38.36 31.12
CA GLU A 258 55.86 -38.32 31.56
C GLU A 258 56.01 -38.60 33.06
N LEU A 259 55.18 -37.97 33.90
CA LEU A 259 55.14 -38.24 35.34
C LEU A 259 54.85 -39.72 35.63
N SER A 260 53.89 -40.32 34.94
CA SER A 260 53.55 -41.75 35.10
C SER A 260 54.73 -42.66 34.75
N LYS A 261 55.52 -42.29 33.73
CA LYS A 261 56.73 -43.02 33.34
C LYS A 261 57.84 -42.86 34.38
N GLY A 262 58.14 -41.63 34.80
CA GLY A 262 59.15 -41.36 35.82
C GLY A 262 58.85 -42.04 37.16
N LEU A 263 57.59 -42.08 37.57
CA LEU A 263 57.16 -42.73 38.81
C LEU A 263 57.29 -44.26 38.73
N LYS A 264 57.05 -44.87 37.56
CA LYS A 264 57.32 -46.30 37.33
C LYS A 264 58.81 -46.62 37.39
N GLU A 265 59.65 -45.79 36.78
CA GLU A 265 61.11 -45.94 36.80
C GLU A 265 61.66 -45.79 38.22
N ALA A 266 61.24 -44.78 38.95
CA ALA A 266 61.61 -44.58 40.36
C ALA A 266 61.17 -45.77 41.22
N ASN A 267 59.96 -46.31 41.03
CA ASN A 267 59.47 -47.48 41.76
C ASN A 267 60.29 -48.76 41.44
N ILE A 268 60.74 -48.93 40.19
CA ILE A 268 61.64 -50.02 39.81
C ILE A 268 62.99 -49.88 40.54
N LYS A 269 63.54 -48.65 40.59
CA LYS A 269 64.80 -48.36 41.28
C LYS A 269 64.71 -48.57 42.79
N ILE A 270 63.62 -48.13 43.43
CA ILE A 270 63.36 -48.35 44.86
C ILE A 270 63.32 -49.86 45.17
N LYS A 271 62.57 -50.64 44.39
CA LYS A 271 62.51 -52.10 44.55
C LYS A 271 63.85 -52.80 44.28
N ALA A 272 64.71 -52.22 43.45
CA ALA A 272 66.06 -52.72 43.21
C ALA A 272 66.99 -52.40 44.40
N ALA A 273 66.88 -51.21 44.98
CA ALA A 273 67.60 -50.81 46.19
C ALA A 273 67.19 -51.67 47.40
N GLU A 274 65.90 -51.92 47.61
CA GLU A 274 65.39 -52.77 48.71
C GLU A 274 65.91 -54.22 48.70
N LYS A 275 66.44 -54.70 47.56
CA LYS A 275 66.96 -56.07 47.40
C LYS A 275 68.48 -56.21 47.55
N ALA A 276 69.21 -55.11 47.72
CA ALA A 276 70.68 -55.14 47.84
C ALA A 276 71.12 -55.33 49.30
N SER A 277 72.11 -56.21 49.55
CA SER A 277 72.54 -56.62 50.90
C SER A 277 73.92 -56.09 51.34
N SER A 278 74.47 -55.08 50.64
CA SER A 278 75.79 -54.46 50.93
C SER A 278 75.64 -52.95 51.10
N SER A 279 76.29 -52.34 52.11
CA SER A 279 76.05 -50.93 52.46
C SER A 279 76.69 -49.91 51.52
N GLU A 280 77.74 -50.25 50.77
CA GLU A 280 78.38 -49.32 49.82
C GLU A 280 77.57 -49.13 48.51
N ASP A 281 76.86 -50.16 48.03
CA ASP A 281 75.98 -50.06 46.85
C ASP A 281 74.65 -49.33 47.14
N MET A 282 74.30 -49.19 48.42
CA MET A 282 73.04 -48.57 48.84
C MET A 282 73.10 -47.05 48.77
N ASP A 283 74.23 -46.43 49.09
CA ASP A 283 74.37 -44.97 49.07
C ASP A 283 74.31 -44.41 47.63
N GLU A 284 74.94 -45.09 46.66
CA GLU A 284 74.87 -44.68 45.24
C GLU A 284 73.44 -44.84 44.69
N ARG A 285 72.74 -45.93 45.05
CA ARG A 285 71.34 -46.13 44.64
C ARG A 285 70.38 -45.17 45.34
N LEU A 286 70.64 -44.81 46.59
CA LEU A 286 69.86 -43.78 47.30
C LEU A 286 70.05 -42.42 46.63
N SER A 287 71.27 -42.09 46.20
CA SER A 287 71.54 -40.87 45.42
C SER A 287 70.76 -40.87 44.09
N GLU A 288 70.72 -42.00 43.36
CA GLU A 288 69.92 -42.09 42.13
C GLU A 288 68.41 -41.97 42.36
N VAL A 289 67.91 -42.51 43.49
CA VAL A 289 66.51 -42.38 43.89
C VAL A 289 66.20 -40.93 44.26
N GLU A 290 67.10 -40.26 44.97
CA GLU A 290 66.94 -38.85 45.35
C GLU A 290 66.93 -37.92 44.12
N ASP A 291 67.80 -38.17 43.13
CA ASP A 291 67.81 -37.42 41.88
C ASP A 291 66.55 -37.70 41.03
N SER A 292 66.06 -38.94 41.04
CA SER A 292 64.79 -39.29 40.38
C SER A 292 63.60 -38.60 41.07
N MET A 293 63.61 -38.50 42.39
CA MET A 293 62.57 -37.77 43.15
C MET A 293 62.62 -36.26 42.89
N LYS A 294 63.82 -35.65 42.86
CA LYS A 294 63.98 -34.24 42.47
C LYS A 294 63.48 -33.96 41.05
N GLY A 295 63.66 -34.92 40.13
CA GLY A 295 63.09 -34.87 38.78
C GLY A 295 61.56 -34.88 38.78
N ILE A 296 60.96 -35.77 39.57
CA ILE A 296 59.50 -35.85 39.75
C ILE A 296 58.95 -34.57 40.39
N ASP A 297 59.62 -33.99 41.39
CA ASP A 297 59.20 -32.75 42.05
C ASP A 297 59.16 -31.58 41.07
N LYS A 298 60.15 -31.48 40.17
CA LYS A 298 60.14 -30.46 39.10
C LYS A 298 58.98 -30.65 38.12
N GLN A 299 58.66 -31.89 37.77
CA GLN A 299 57.52 -32.20 36.90
C GLN A 299 56.17 -31.92 37.60
N ILE A 300 56.05 -32.20 38.91
CA ILE A 300 54.88 -31.85 39.72
C ILE A 300 54.71 -30.33 39.78
N ALA A 301 55.79 -29.58 39.99
CA ALA A 301 55.74 -28.11 40.01
C ALA A 301 55.29 -27.53 38.67
N ALA A 302 55.75 -28.09 37.54
CA ALA A 302 55.27 -27.72 36.21
C ALA A 302 53.78 -28.04 36.03
N LEU A 303 53.34 -29.23 36.45
CA LEU A 303 51.93 -29.65 36.38
C LEU A 303 51.01 -28.73 37.21
N VAL A 304 51.44 -28.31 38.40
CA VAL A 304 50.67 -27.38 39.25
C VAL A 304 50.50 -26.02 38.56
N LYS A 305 51.54 -25.53 37.88
CA LYS A 305 51.47 -24.28 37.13
C LYS A 305 50.51 -24.41 35.94
N ASP A 306 50.60 -25.47 35.16
CA ASP A 306 49.71 -25.71 34.01
C ASP A 306 48.25 -25.93 34.46
N PHE A 307 48.04 -26.63 35.58
CA PHE A 307 46.70 -26.83 36.15
C PHE A 307 46.06 -25.52 36.67
N SER A 308 46.87 -24.55 37.10
CA SER A 308 46.38 -23.23 37.51
C SER A 308 45.79 -22.44 36.32
N VAL A 309 46.38 -22.60 35.13
CA VAL A 309 45.88 -22.01 33.87
C VAL A 309 44.59 -22.71 33.43
N VAL A 310 44.56 -24.05 33.46
CA VAL A 310 43.33 -24.80 33.14
C VAL A 310 42.19 -24.46 34.11
N LYS A 311 42.47 -24.17 35.39
CA LYS A 311 41.46 -23.79 36.37
C LYS A 311 40.81 -22.43 36.08
N SER A 312 41.57 -21.43 35.61
CA SER A 312 40.98 -20.16 35.15
C SER A 312 40.15 -20.36 33.90
N ASP A 313 40.57 -21.25 33.00
CA ASP A 313 39.88 -21.50 31.73
C ASP A 313 38.59 -22.31 31.91
N VAL A 314 38.54 -23.22 32.89
CA VAL A 314 37.29 -23.93 33.28
C VAL A 314 36.24 -22.97 33.84
N ALA A 315 36.65 -21.90 34.53
CA ALA A 315 35.72 -20.86 34.97
C ALA A 315 35.12 -20.11 33.76
N LEU A 316 35.93 -19.84 32.73
CA LEU A 316 35.49 -19.25 31.46
C LEU A 316 34.53 -20.19 30.70
N SER A 317 34.79 -21.50 30.70
CA SER A 317 33.90 -22.52 30.09
C SER A 317 32.52 -22.56 30.75
N GLN A 318 32.46 -22.34 32.06
CA GLN A 318 31.18 -22.26 32.80
C GLN A 318 30.40 -20.99 32.42
N GLU A 319 31.09 -19.86 32.26
CA GLU A 319 30.50 -18.61 31.78
C GLU A 319 29.97 -18.75 30.34
N ILE A 320 30.71 -19.43 29.45
CA ILE A 320 30.25 -19.75 28.09
C ILE A 320 29.02 -20.65 28.12
N LYS A 321 28.97 -21.69 28.96
CA LYS A 321 27.77 -22.54 29.13
C LYS A 321 26.56 -21.74 29.59
N ASP A 322 26.74 -20.85 30.57
CA ASP A 322 25.67 -19.99 31.05
C ASP A 322 25.17 -19.02 29.96
N THR A 323 26.09 -18.53 29.12
CA THR A 323 25.77 -17.67 27.99
C THR A 323 25.00 -18.42 26.90
N VAL A 324 25.47 -19.61 26.50
CA VAL A 324 24.77 -20.50 25.54
C VAL A 324 23.40 -20.91 26.06
N PHE A 325 23.25 -21.13 27.37
CA PHE A 325 21.97 -21.45 27.98
C PHE A 325 21.01 -20.26 27.97
N ARG A 326 21.51 -19.04 28.24
CA ARG A 326 20.73 -17.80 28.13
C ARG A 326 20.28 -17.56 26.69
N ASP A 327 21.16 -17.76 25.72
CA ASP A 327 20.84 -17.57 24.31
C ASP A 327 19.87 -18.65 23.80
N SER A 328 20.04 -19.91 24.21
CA SER A 328 19.06 -20.98 23.91
C SER A 328 17.67 -20.64 24.46
N LYS A 329 17.60 -20.05 25.67
CA LYS A 329 16.35 -19.59 26.27
C LYS A 329 15.76 -18.38 25.53
N ARG A 330 16.59 -17.45 25.07
CA ARG A 330 16.14 -16.31 24.23
C ARG A 330 15.59 -16.80 22.90
N THR A 331 16.27 -17.72 22.23
CA THR A 331 15.82 -18.33 20.97
C THR A 331 14.49 -19.05 21.15
N TYR A 332 14.32 -19.79 22.25
CA TYR A 332 13.05 -20.43 22.57
C TYR A 332 11.91 -19.40 22.73
N ASN A 333 12.13 -18.32 23.50
CA ASN A 333 11.14 -17.25 23.69
C ASN A 333 10.83 -16.51 22.37
N LEU A 334 11.83 -16.28 21.52
CA LEU A 334 11.65 -15.71 20.19
C LEU A 334 10.79 -16.63 19.32
N ASN A 335 11.07 -17.93 19.32
CA ASN A 335 10.29 -18.90 18.57
C ASN A 335 8.84 -18.99 19.05
N GLU A 336 8.61 -18.87 20.37
CA GLU A 336 7.26 -18.79 20.96
C GLU A 336 6.52 -17.53 20.50
N ARG A 337 7.18 -16.36 20.50
CA ARG A 337 6.62 -15.10 19.99
C ARG A 337 6.31 -15.17 18.50
N VAL A 338 7.21 -15.77 17.69
CA VAL A 338 6.98 -15.99 16.26
C VAL A 338 5.78 -16.91 16.05
N THR A 339 5.68 -18.00 16.80
CA THR A 339 4.53 -18.92 16.73
C THR A 339 3.22 -18.22 17.11
N GLU A 340 3.23 -17.35 18.11
CA GLU A 340 2.06 -16.56 18.49
C GLU A 340 1.70 -15.52 17.41
N LEU A 341 2.68 -14.86 16.79
CA LEU A 341 2.44 -13.98 15.65
C LEU A 341 1.88 -14.74 14.44
N GLU A 342 2.42 -15.91 14.10
CA GLU A 342 1.88 -16.78 13.05
C GLU A 342 0.44 -17.20 13.33
N ARG A 343 0.11 -17.45 14.61
CA ARG A 343 -1.24 -17.74 15.06
C ARG A 343 -2.16 -16.51 14.93
N GLN A 344 -1.69 -15.32 15.28
CA GLN A 344 -2.43 -14.07 15.11
C GLN A 344 -2.68 -13.78 13.62
N PHE A 345 -1.67 -13.87 12.76
CA PHE A 345 -1.83 -13.75 11.30
C PHE A 345 -2.82 -14.78 10.74
N SER A 346 -2.73 -16.03 11.20
CA SER A 346 -3.68 -17.08 10.81
C SER A 346 -5.11 -16.81 11.29
N SER A 347 -5.28 -16.07 12.40
CA SER A 347 -6.60 -15.67 12.90
C SER A 347 -7.19 -14.51 12.11
N VAL A 348 -6.38 -13.51 11.76
CA VAL A 348 -6.77 -12.37 10.92
C VAL A 348 -7.24 -12.84 9.53
N GLY A 349 -6.49 -13.75 8.89
CA GLY A 349 -6.88 -14.33 7.61
C GLY A 349 -8.18 -15.17 7.68
N LYS A 350 -8.46 -15.82 8.81
CA LYS A 350 -9.70 -16.60 9.01
C LYS A 350 -10.90 -15.72 9.30
N ASP A 351 -10.72 -14.61 10.01
CA ASP A 351 -11.81 -13.73 10.37
C ASP A 351 -12.21 -12.82 9.20
N GLN A 352 -11.25 -12.36 8.38
CA GLN A 352 -11.57 -11.72 7.09
C GLN A 352 -12.35 -12.67 6.15
N GLY A 353 -11.95 -13.94 6.05
CA GLY A 353 -12.65 -14.92 5.22
C GLY A 353 -14.06 -15.28 5.70
N LYS A 354 -14.34 -15.16 7.01
CA LYS A 354 -15.70 -15.34 7.56
C LYS A 354 -16.59 -14.13 7.29
N VAL A 355 -16.05 -12.91 7.45
CA VAL A 355 -16.76 -11.66 7.14
C VAL A 355 -17.14 -11.63 5.67
N GLN A 356 -16.19 -11.86 4.77
CA GLN A 356 -16.45 -11.94 3.33
C GLN A 356 -17.47 -13.02 2.96
N LYS A 357 -17.41 -14.21 3.57
CA LYS A 357 -18.43 -15.26 3.36
C LYS A 357 -19.83 -14.84 3.83
N SER A 358 -19.92 -14.12 4.94
CA SER A 358 -21.20 -13.64 5.46
C SER A 358 -21.80 -12.54 4.57
N GLU A 359 -20.97 -11.66 4.02
CA GLU A 359 -21.35 -10.62 3.07
C GLU A 359 -21.80 -11.20 1.73
N ILE A 360 -21.04 -12.16 1.17
CA ILE A 360 -21.43 -12.88 -0.06
C ILE A 360 -22.80 -13.55 0.14
N LYS A 361 -23.02 -14.21 1.28
CA LYS A 361 -24.30 -14.86 1.56
C LYS A 361 -25.46 -13.86 1.74
N ALA A 362 -25.18 -12.68 2.29
CA ALA A 362 -26.16 -11.60 2.39
C ALA A 362 -26.49 -11.01 1.01
N LEU A 363 -25.50 -10.85 0.14
CA LEU A 363 -25.68 -10.40 -1.24
C LEU A 363 -26.48 -11.41 -2.07
N GLU A 364 -26.17 -12.71 -1.97
CA GLU A 364 -26.97 -13.79 -2.58
C GLU A 364 -28.44 -13.76 -2.11
N GLY A 365 -28.66 -13.50 -0.82
CA GLY A 365 -30.01 -13.32 -0.26
C GLY A 365 -30.76 -12.14 -0.87
N LYS A 366 -30.11 -10.97 -0.98
CA LYS A 366 -30.69 -9.78 -1.63
C LYS A 366 -30.99 -10.01 -3.11
N MET A 367 -30.09 -10.69 -3.82
CA MET A 367 -30.26 -11.02 -5.23
C MET A 367 -31.47 -11.93 -5.46
N ASN A 368 -31.65 -12.96 -4.62
CA ASN A 368 -32.83 -13.84 -4.69
C ASN A 368 -34.15 -13.10 -4.40
N ILE A 369 -34.15 -12.13 -3.49
CA ILE A 369 -35.33 -11.29 -3.22
C ILE A 369 -35.66 -10.47 -4.47
N MET A 370 -34.66 -9.80 -5.05
CA MET A 370 -34.82 -8.98 -6.25
C MET A 370 -35.32 -9.81 -7.45
N GLU A 371 -34.78 -11.01 -7.66
CA GLU A 371 -35.23 -11.91 -8.73
C GLU A 371 -36.71 -12.30 -8.55
N ASN A 372 -37.13 -12.55 -7.31
CA ASN A 372 -38.53 -12.87 -7.01
C ASN A 372 -39.46 -11.66 -7.20
N GLU A 373 -39.02 -10.46 -6.85
CA GLU A 373 -39.77 -9.23 -7.09
C GLU A 373 -39.91 -8.95 -8.59
N LEU A 374 -38.84 -9.16 -9.36
CA LEU A 374 -38.84 -8.97 -10.81
C LEU A 374 -39.76 -9.98 -11.49
N LYS A 375 -39.75 -11.25 -11.06
CA LYS A 375 -40.72 -12.27 -11.51
C LYS A 375 -42.16 -11.88 -11.20
N LYS A 376 -42.43 -11.33 -10.01
CA LYS A 376 -43.78 -10.84 -9.65
C LYS A 376 -44.18 -9.66 -10.52
N TYR A 377 -43.28 -8.71 -10.75
CA TYR A 377 -43.52 -7.54 -11.59
C TYR A 377 -43.85 -7.95 -13.02
N VAL A 378 -43.04 -8.82 -13.64
CA VAL A 378 -43.27 -9.33 -14.99
C VAL A 378 -44.59 -10.09 -15.07
N LYS A 379 -44.91 -10.93 -14.08
CA LYS A 379 -46.18 -11.65 -14.04
C LYS A 379 -47.37 -10.69 -13.96
N ASN A 380 -47.29 -9.68 -13.11
CA ASN A 380 -48.35 -8.68 -12.98
C ASN A 380 -48.50 -7.84 -14.25
N PHE A 381 -47.39 -7.46 -14.87
CA PHE A 381 -47.39 -6.73 -16.14
C PHE A 381 -48.07 -7.53 -17.25
N VAL A 382 -47.70 -8.81 -17.42
CA VAL A 382 -48.30 -9.71 -18.42
C VAL A 382 -49.78 -9.94 -18.15
N LEU A 383 -50.19 -10.11 -16.89
CA LEU A 383 -51.62 -10.25 -16.54
C LEU A 383 -52.40 -8.96 -16.84
N THR A 384 -51.81 -7.79 -16.56
CA THR A 384 -52.44 -6.49 -16.81
C THR A 384 -52.58 -6.21 -18.30
N GLU A 385 -51.60 -6.60 -19.12
CA GLU A 385 -51.70 -6.51 -20.59
C GLU A 385 -52.70 -7.51 -21.18
N LEU A 386 -52.81 -8.71 -20.61
CA LEU A 386 -53.80 -9.71 -21.01
C LEU A 386 -55.23 -9.33 -20.63
N GLU A 387 -55.42 -8.62 -19.51
CA GLU A 387 -56.74 -8.12 -19.09
C GLU A 387 -57.17 -6.86 -19.85
N ASN A 388 -56.22 -6.04 -20.29
CA ASN A 388 -56.49 -4.82 -21.07
C ASN A 388 -56.55 -5.06 -22.59
N SER A 389 -56.16 -6.23 -23.07
CA SER A 389 -56.35 -6.61 -24.48
C SER A 389 -57.79 -7.08 -24.71
N GLN A 390 -58.62 -6.18 -25.25
CA GLN A 390 -59.88 -6.54 -25.88
C GLN A 390 -59.68 -7.65 -26.92
N PRO A 391 -60.70 -8.48 -27.21
CA PRO A 391 -60.59 -9.58 -28.16
C PRO A 391 -60.38 -9.02 -29.58
N VAL A 392 -59.12 -8.87 -29.97
CA VAL A 392 -58.76 -8.54 -31.34
C VAL A 392 -59.11 -9.75 -32.21
N GLN A 393 -59.92 -9.47 -33.24
CA GLN A 393 -60.32 -10.39 -34.27
C GLN A 393 -59.15 -11.23 -34.78
N LYS A 394 -59.43 -12.51 -35.03
CA LYS A 394 -58.55 -13.48 -35.68
C LYS A 394 -57.91 -12.87 -36.94
N VAL A 395 -56.68 -12.38 -36.82
CA VAL A 395 -55.79 -12.22 -37.96
C VAL A 395 -54.97 -13.50 -38.05
N SER A 396 -55.20 -14.24 -39.12
CA SER A 396 -54.42 -15.40 -39.52
C SER A 396 -52.97 -14.99 -39.76
N VAL A 397 -52.07 -15.42 -38.87
CA VAL A 397 -50.63 -15.29 -39.06
C VAL A 397 -50.16 -16.49 -39.88
N GLU A 398 -49.87 -16.24 -41.16
CA GLU A 398 -49.05 -17.13 -41.97
C GLU A 398 -47.68 -17.32 -41.33
N GLN A 399 -47.23 -18.58 -41.39
CA GLN A 399 -45.95 -19.05 -40.88
C GLN A 399 -44.78 -18.25 -41.47
N ILE A 400 -44.03 -17.57 -40.60
CA ILE A 400 -42.65 -17.16 -40.91
C ILE A 400 -41.72 -18.07 -40.12
N SER A 401 -41.13 -19.03 -40.84
CA SER A 401 -40.06 -19.90 -40.36
C SER A 401 -38.80 -19.09 -40.03
N PRO A 402 -38.09 -19.35 -38.93
CA PRO A 402 -36.78 -18.76 -38.71
C PRO A 402 -35.71 -19.54 -39.50
N LEU A 403 -35.15 -18.91 -40.53
CA LEU A 403 -33.90 -19.31 -41.15
C LEU A 403 -32.76 -18.95 -40.18
N ILE A 404 -32.31 -19.92 -39.37
CA ILE A 404 -31.07 -19.80 -38.61
C ILE A 404 -29.95 -20.24 -39.55
N GLN A 405 -29.19 -19.27 -40.08
CA GLN A 405 -27.88 -19.52 -40.66
C GLN A 405 -26.89 -19.73 -39.52
N THR A 406 -26.44 -20.97 -39.35
CA THR A 406 -25.32 -21.32 -38.48
C THR A 406 -24.01 -20.98 -39.20
N GLU A 407 -23.34 -19.91 -38.77
CA GLU A 407 -21.94 -19.69 -39.10
C GLU A 407 -21.04 -20.66 -38.30
N ASN A 408 -20.02 -21.13 -39.02
CA ASN A 408 -19.01 -22.08 -38.58
C ASN A 408 -18.26 -21.63 -37.31
N ILE A 409 -18.32 -22.46 -36.26
CA ILE A 409 -17.35 -22.43 -35.16
C ILE A 409 -16.51 -23.71 -35.26
N PRO A 410 -15.17 -23.62 -35.35
CA PRO A 410 -14.32 -24.79 -35.49
C PRO A 410 -14.26 -25.60 -34.19
N SER A 411 -14.40 -26.91 -34.36
CA SER A 411 -14.21 -27.96 -33.35
C SER A 411 -12.78 -27.96 -32.81
N GLY A 412 -12.60 -27.72 -31.50
CA GLY A 412 -11.31 -27.96 -30.86
C GLY A 412 -11.17 -27.43 -29.43
N ALA A 413 -11.96 -27.92 -28.47
CA ALA A 413 -11.62 -27.75 -27.05
C ALA A 413 -12.18 -28.92 -26.21
N THR A 414 -11.31 -29.87 -25.89
CA THR A 414 -11.57 -30.99 -24.98
C THR A 414 -11.60 -30.48 -23.52
N VAL A 415 -12.80 -30.36 -22.94
CA VAL A 415 -12.96 -30.09 -21.51
C VAL A 415 -12.99 -31.42 -20.75
N LYS A 416 -11.91 -31.72 -20.02
CA LYS A 416 -11.85 -32.83 -19.04
C LYS A 416 -12.82 -32.55 -17.88
N LYS A 417 -13.88 -33.36 -17.79
CA LYS A 417 -14.76 -33.40 -16.59
C LYS A 417 -14.01 -34.06 -15.43
N THR A 418 -13.64 -33.29 -14.42
CA THR A 418 -13.21 -33.80 -13.10
C THR A 418 -14.43 -33.96 -12.20
N THR A 419 -14.93 -35.19 -12.06
CA THR A 419 -15.90 -35.59 -11.03
C THR A 419 -15.22 -35.58 -9.66
N ARG A 420 -15.70 -34.71 -8.77
CA ARG A 420 -15.26 -34.64 -7.37
C ARG A 420 -16.12 -35.57 -6.51
N THR A 421 -15.56 -36.71 -6.13
CA THR A 421 -16.19 -37.70 -5.25
C THR A 421 -16.18 -37.22 -3.81
N THR A 422 -17.34 -36.94 -3.23
CA THR A 422 -17.51 -36.67 -1.80
C THR A 422 -17.63 -37.98 -1.01
N THR A 423 -16.59 -38.35 -0.26
CA THR A 423 -16.62 -39.43 0.73
C THR A 423 -17.10 -38.90 2.09
N ARG A 424 -18.27 -39.35 2.52
CA ARG A 424 -18.87 -39.06 3.83
C ARG A 424 -18.36 -40.10 4.84
N LYS A 425 -17.46 -39.71 5.76
CA LYS A 425 -17.05 -40.57 6.89
C LYS A 425 -18.23 -40.75 7.86
N LYS A 426 -18.69 -41.99 8.01
CA LYS A 426 -19.59 -42.44 9.09
C LYS A 426 -18.86 -42.30 10.43
N ARG A 427 -19.45 -41.56 11.37
CA ARG A 427 -19.12 -41.64 12.80
C ARG A 427 -19.63 -42.97 13.34
N VAL A 428 -18.75 -43.77 13.92
CA VAL A 428 -19.09 -44.89 14.79
C VAL A 428 -19.28 -44.31 16.19
N LYS A 429 -20.36 -44.72 16.87
CA LYS A 429 -20.65 -44.41 18.27
C LYS A 429 -19.89 -45.38 19.18
#